data_AF-A0A943YBV2-F1
#
_entry.id   AF-A0A943YBV2-F1
#
_cell.length_a   1.000
_cell.length_b   1.000
_cell.length_c   1.000
_cell.angle_alpha   90.00
_cell.angle_beta   90.00
_cell.angle_gamma   90.00
#
_symmetry.space_group_name_H-M   'P 1'
#
loop_
_entity.id
_entity.type
_entity.pdbx_description
1 polymer ?
#
loop_
_entity_poly.entity_id
_entity_poly.type
_entity_poly.pdbx_seq_one_letter_code
_entity_poly.pdbx_strand_id
1 'polypeptide(L)'
;MIEAVLKEHNAVGIENALTITELCILTGKTIREITKAVEDERKSGVLICSRMEGKGGYFMPANDVEIQSQLASFERRIKSQSITLRVFRRYMKERA
;
A
#
# COMPACT_ATOMS: atom_id res chain seq x y z
N MET A 1 7.96 12.04 3.57
CA MET A 1 6.63 12.64 3.83
C MET A 1 5.73 11.69 4.59
N ILE A 2 5.17 10.63 3.99
CA ILE A 2 4.23 9.75 4.71
C ILE A 2 4.97 8.99 5.81
N GLU A 3 6.17 8.48 5.52
CA GLU A 3 7.04 7.88 6.53
C GLU A 3 7.22 8.78 7.76
N ALA A 4 7.44 10.08 7.54
CA ALA A 4 7.66 11.04 8.62
C ALA A 4 6.39 11.20 9.47
N VAL A 5 5.22 11.33 8.83
CA VAL A 5 3.92 11.40 9.53
C VAL A 5 3.66 10.14 10.33
N LEU A 6 3.91 8.96 9.75
CA LEU A 6 3.74 7.69 10.45
C LEU A 6 4.66 7.58 11.68
N LYS A 7 5.93 8.01 11.55
CA LYS A 7 6.88 8.04 12.67
C LYS A 7 6.49 9.04 13.76
N GLU A 8 6.08 10.25 13.38
CA GLU A 8 5.66 11.31 14.30
C GLU A 8 4.46 10.89 15.15
N HIS A 9 3.53 10.13 14.57
CA HIS A 9 2.34 9.62 15.24
C HIS A 9 2.50 8.23 15.85
N ASN A 10 3.72 7.69 15.92
CA ASN A 10 4.02 6.34 16.42
C ASN A 10 3.15 5.24 15.77
N ALA A 11 2.88 5.38 14.47
CA ALA A 11 2.12 4.43 13.67
C ALA A 11 2.99 3.23 13.27
N VAL A 12 3.48 2.52 14.27
CA VAL A 12 4.31 1.32 14.16
C VAL A 12 3.48 0.10 14.52
N GLY A 13 3.48 -0.90 13.66
CA GLY A 13 2.62 -2.07 13.78
C GLY A 13 1.21 -1.82 13.27
N ILE A 14 0.56 -2.91 12.85
CA ILE A 14 -0.78 -2.89 12.26
C ILE A 14 -1.86 -2.32 13.19
N GLU A 15 -1.69 -2.51 14.50
CA GLU A 15 -2.59 -2.02 15.55
C GLU A 15 -2.62 -0.48 15.63
N ASN A 16 -1.51 0.16 15.28
CA ASN A 16 -1.35 1.62 15.32
C ASN A 16 -1.49 2.25 13.93
N ALA A 17 -2.04 1.51 12.96
CA ALA A 17 -2.21 2.03 11.61
C ALA A 17 -3.07 3.30 11.58
N LEU A 18 -2.61 4.26 10.76
CA LEU A 18 -3.37 5.46 10.42
C LEU A 18 -4.17 5.20 9.16
N THR A 19 -5.48 5.40 9.27
CA THR A 19 -6.41 5.37 8.16
C THR A 19 -6.04 6.42 7.11
N ILE A 20 -6.52 6.22 5.88
CA ILE A 20 -6.28 7.20 4.82
C ILE A 20 -6.93 8.55 5.14
N THR A 21 -8.07 8.56 5.84
CA THR A 21 -8.75 9.78 6.29
C THR A 21 -7.95 10.52 7.33
N GLU A 22 -7.37 9.83 8.33
CA GLU A 22 -6.45 10.44 9.30
C GLU A 22 -5.25 11.07 8.59
N LEU A 23 -4.65 10.37 7.63
CA LEU A 23 -3.54 10.92 6.84
C LEU A 23 -3.94 12.16 6.02
N CYS A 24 -5.13 12.18 5.42
CA CYS A 24 -5.63 13.36 4.71
C CYS A 24 -5.77 14.55 5.66
N ILE A 25 -6.32 14.35 6.87
CA ILE A 25 -6.48 15.40 7.88
C ILE A 25 -5.11 15.92 8.34
N LEU A 26 -4.19 15.02 8.68
CA LEU A 26 -2.87 15.37 9.21
C LEU A 26 -1.99 16.10 8.19
N THR A 27 -2.17 15.82 6.90
CA THR A 27 -1.32 16.39 5.83
C THR A 27 -1.98 17.48 5.01
N GLY A 28 -3.30 17.65 5.13
CA GLY A 28 -4.10 18.50 4.23
C GLY A 28 -4.16 18.00 2.79
N LYS A 29 -3.77 16.75 2.52
CA LYS A 29 -3.70 16.17 1.18
C LYS A 29 -4.93 15.37 0.81
N THR A 30 -5.15 15.24 -0.48
CA THR A 30 -6.17 14.34 -1.04
C THR A 30 -5.71 12.88 -0.94
N ILE A 31 -6.68 11.95 -0.97
CA ILE A 31 -6.44 10.50 -1.03
C ILE A 31 -5.44 10.15 -2.15
N ARG A 32 -5.59 10.76 -3.33
CA ARG A 32 -4.73 10.48 -4.49
C ARG A 32 -3.27 10.88 -4.23
N GLU A 33 -3.06 12.03 -3.60
CA GLU A 33 -1.72 12.50 -3.25
C GLU A 33 -1.09 11.63 -2.15
N ILE A 34 -1.88 11.18 -1.16
CA ILE A 34 -1.41 10.23 -0.14
C ILE A 34 -0.97 8.92 -0.78
N THR A 35 -1.83 8.30 -1.60
CA THR A 35 -1.50 7.03 -2.27
C THR A 35 -0.27 7.17 -3.15
N LYS A 36 -0.17 8.27 -3.91
CA LYS A 36 1.02 8.55 -4.73
C LYS A 36 2.28 8.69 -3.87
N ALA A 37 2.23 9.45 -2.78
CA ALA A 37 3.37 9.63 -1.91
C ALA A 37 3.82 8.32 -1.25
N VAL A 38 2.88 7.47 -0.81
CA VAL A 38 3.21 6.12 -0.30
C VAL A 38 3.91 5.28 -1.36
N GLU A 39 3.42 5.28 -2.60
CA GLU A 39 4.04 4.52 -3.68
C GLU A 39 5.45 5.04 -4.02
N ASP A 40 5.62 6.35 -4.08
CA ASP A 40 6.89 6.98 -4.39
C ASP A 40 7.92 6.69 -3.29
N GLU A 41 7.53 6.75 -2.00
CA GLU A 41 8.39 6.39 -0.86
C GLU A 41 8.71 4.88 -0.81
N ARG A 42 7.75 4.01 -1.15
CA ARG A 42 8.03 2.57 -1.29
C ARG A 42 9.07 2.29 -2.38
N LYS A 43 8.95 2.95 -3.53
CA LYS A 43 9.92 2.84 -4.63
C LYS A 43 11.30 3.36 -4.25
N SER A 44 11.38 4.31 -3.32
CA SER A 44 12.67 4.78 -2.77
C SER A 44 13.22 3.89 -1.64
N GLY A 45 12.57 2.78 -1.31
CA GLY A 45 13.05 1.81 -0.33
C GLY A 45 12.41 1.89 1.06
N VAL A 46 11.39 2.75 1.26
CA VAL A 46 10.70 2.84 2.55
C VAL A 46 9.67 1.72 2.70
N LEU A 47 9.78 0.96 3.80
CA LEU A 47 8.88 -0.15 4.11
C LEU A 47 7.56 0.32 4.74
N ILE A 48 6.74 1.07 3.99
CA ILE A 48 5.38 1.42 4.44
C ILE A 48 4.46 0.23 4.19
N CYS A 49 3.84 -0.32 5.24
CA CYS A 49 2.82 -1.36 5.14
C CYS A 49 1.42 -0.75 4.99
N SER A 50 0.46 -1.55 4.49
CA SER A 50 -0.92 -1.13 4.30
C SER A 50 -1.89 -2.31 4.44
N ARG A 51 -3.02 -2.10 5.12
CA ARG A 51 -4.12 -3.06 5.22
C ARG A 51 -5.44 -2.43 4.82
N MET A 52 -6.28 -3.18 4.11
CA MET A 52 -7.61 -2.73 3.68
C MET A 52 -8.77 -3.27 4.54
N GLU A 53 -8.50 -4.25 5.40
CA GLU A 53 -9.49 -4.87 6.29
C GLU A 53 -9.50 -4.22 7.69
N GLY A 54 -10.62 -4.28 8.38
CA GLY A 54 -10.78 -3.72 9.74
C GLY A 54 -10.66 -2.21 9.73
N LYS A 55 -9.98 -1.64 10.75
CA LYS A 55 -9.62 -0.20 10.78
C LYS A 55 -8.80 0.19 9.53
N GLY A 56 -8.02 -0.75 8.99
CA GLY A 56 -7.18 -0.54 7.81
C GLY A 56 -6.15 0.57 8.00
N GLY A 57 -5.52 0.99 6.90
CA GLY A 57 -4.61 2.14 6.89
C GLY A 57 -3.16 1.78 6.57
N TYR A 58 -2.27 2.73 6.88
CA TYR A 58 -0.83 2.66 6.63
C TYR A 58 -0.07 2.72 7.95
N PHE A 59 1.07 2.03 7.99
CA PHE A 59 1.92 1.90 9.18
C PHE A 59 3.34 1.52 8.80
N MET A 60 4.27 1.73 9.73
CA MET A 60 5.63 1.17 9.67
C MET A 60 5.62 -0.22 10.30
N PRO A 61 6.26 -1.24 9.72
CA PRO A 61 6.26 -2.59 10.27
C PRO A 61 6.94 -2.62 11.65
N ALA A 62 6.32 -3.32 12.59
CA ALA A 62 6.89 -3.56 13.92
C ALA A 62 7.83 -4.79 13.94
N ASN A 63 7.65 -5.71 12.99
CA ASN A 63 8.37 -6.98 12.94
C ASN A 63 8.37 -7.60 11.53
N ASP A 64 9.18 -8.63 11.34
CA ASP A 64 9.32 -9.33 10.06
C ASP A 64 8.05 -10.04 9.60
N VAL A 65 7.15 -10.41 10.52
CA VAL A 65 5.89 -11.07 10.17
C VAL A 65 4.98 -10.11 9.38
N GLU A 66 4.94 -8.83 9.77
CA GLU A 66 4.20 -7.82 9.04
C GLU A 66 4.81 -7.52 7.66
N ILE A 67 6.14 -7.53 7.56
CA ILE A 67 6.84 -7.38 6.29
C ILE A 67 6.51 -8.55 5.36
N GLN A 68 6.60 -9.79 5.85
CA GLN A 68 6.27 -10.99 5.09
C GLN A 68 4.81 -11.00 4.65
N SER A 69 3.88 -10.57 5.51
CA SER A 69 2.47 -10.43 5.18
C SER A 69 2.24 -9.42 4.05
N GLN A 70 2.94 -8.27 4.11
CA GLN A 70 2.89 -7.24 3.08
C GLN A 70 3.47 -7.71 1.74
N LEU A 71 4.61 -8.42 1.76
CA LEU A 71 5.22 -9.03 0.58
C LEU A 71 4.27 -10.04 -0.08
N ALA A 72 3.74 -10.98 0.71
CA ALA A 72 2.79 -11.97 0.21
C ALA A 72 1.53 -11.31 -0.39
N SER A 73 1.08 -10.18 0.16
CA SER A 73 -0.02 -9.39 -0.40
C SER A 73 0.32 -8.81 -1.78
N PHE A 74 1.52 -8.27 -1.96
CA PHE A 74 1.97 -7.77 -3.26
C PHE A 74 2.10 -8.89 -4.29
N GLU A 75 2.70 -10.03 -3.93
CA GLU A 75 2.85 -11.18 -4.81
C GLU A 75 1.50 -11.74 -5.27
N ARG A 76 0.53 -11.85 -4.35
CA ARG A 76 -0.84 -12.24 -4.68
C ARG A 76 -1.47 -11.28 -5.69
N ARG A 77 -1.29 -9.97 -5.49
CA ARG A 77 -1.81 -8.95 -6.41
C ARG A 77 -1.15 -9.03 -7.78
N ILE A 78 0.17 -9.19 -7.85
CA ILE A 78 0.91 -9.37 -9.11
C ILE A 78 0.37 -10.60 -9.87
N LYS A 79 0.24 -11.74 -9.17
CA LYS A 79 -0.30 -12.97 -9.76
C LYS A 79 -1.72 -12.75 -10.29
N SER A 80 -2.61 -12.17 -9.50
CA SER A 80 -3.99 -11.86 -9.91
C SER A 80 -4.02 -10.97 -11.16
N GLN A 81 -3.25 -9.88 -11.17
CA GLN A 81 -3.18 -8.98 -12.32
C GLN A 81 -2.60 -9.64 -13.57
N SER A 82 -1.59 -10.51 -13.41
CA SER A 82 -1.01 -11.27 -14.54
C SER A 82 -2.03 -12.19 -15.23
N ILE A 83 -2.93 -12.79 -14.45
CA ILE A 83 -4.00 -13.67 -14.97
C ILE A 83 -5.00 -12.82 -15.74
N THR A 84 -5.44 -11.70 -15.18
CA THR A 84 -6.34 -10.75 -15.85
C THR A 84 -5.74 -10.27 -17.17
N LEU A 85 -4.48 -9.81 -17.17
CA LEU A 85 -3.79 -9.36 -18.38
C LEU A 85 -3.72 -10.43 -19.47
N ARG A 86 -3.60 -11.71 -19.10
CA ARG A 86 -3.59 -12.81 -20.09
C ARG A 86 -4.88 -12.86 -20.90
N VAL A 87 -6.04 -12.68 -20.24
CA VAL A 87 -7.35 -12.71 -20.89
C VAL A 87 -7.49 -11.54 -21.87
N PHE A 88 -7.14 -10.32 -21.45
CA PHE A 88 -7.20 -9.14 -22.30
C PHE A 88 -6.24 -9.25 -23.50
N ARG A 89 -5.02 -9.74 -23.28
CA ARG A 89 -4.04 -9.96 -24.36
C ARG A 89 -4.54 -11.00 -25.37
N ARG A 90 -5.18 -12.08 -24.91
CA ARG A 90 -5.78 -13.08 -25.82
C ARG A 90 -6.87 -12.47 -26.67
N TYR A 91 -7.80 -11.73 -26.06
CA TYR A 91 -8.88 -11.03 -26.78
C TYR A 91 -8.35 -10.09 -27.87
N MET A 92 -7.29 -9.33 -27.57
CA MET A 92 -6.67 -8.42 -28.55
C MET A 92 -6.02 -9.18 -29.72
N LYS A 93 -5.48 -10.39 -29.50
CA LYS A 93 -4.87 -11.21 -30.56
C LYS A 93 -5.91 -11.88 -31.47
N GLU A 94 -7.02 -12.33 -30.92
CA GLU A 94 -8.10 -13.00 -31.69
C GLU A 94 -8.90 -12.02 -32.56
N ARG A 95 -8.77 -10.71 -32.30
CA ARG A 95 -9.36 -9.62 -33.10
C ARG A 95 -8.45 -9.07 -34.20
N ALA A 96 -7.15 -9.38 -34.14
CA ALA A 96 -6.16 -8.95 -35.13
C ALA A 96 -6.11 -9.95 -36.29
#